data_AF-A0A5B8VR01-F1
#
_entry.id   AF-A0A5B8VR01-F1
#
_cell.length_a   1.000
_cell.length_b   1.000
_cell.length_c   1.000
_cell.angle_alpha   90.00
_cell.angle_beta   90.00
_cell.angle_gamma   90.00
#
_symmetry.space_group_name_H-M   'P 1'
#
loop_
_entity.id
_entity.type
_entity.pdbx_description
1 polymer ?
#
loop_
_entity_poly.entity_id
_entity_poly.type
_entity_poly.pdbx_seq_one_letter_code
_entity_poly.pdbx_strand_id
1 'polypeptide(L)'
;MKYLKFIFKRNNSSLWKSLPLYIKAFALYFIVLDLAFLIYAVGSVYGLVPAIKYITIYGLYTTSLCSGYGLIILTLYSFKAIVACSLLLGKKDTYLLGFIDGSLGIIFWSYATLLPIFAEHFNGPHILSFEILLLIPYNIYMGKSLFNNAQNPKTF
;
A
#
# COMPACT_ATOMS: atom_id res chain seq x y z
N MET A 1 -8.18 -12.03 19.78
CA MET A 1 -7.95 -10.78 20.55
C MET A 1 -6.56 -10.63 21.19
N LYS A 2 -5.87 -11.69 21.65
CA LYS A 2 -4.51 -11.58 22.25
C LYS A 2 -3.43 -11.03 21.30
N TYR A 3 -3.46 -11.40 20.02
CA TYR A 3 -2.50 -10.90 19.01
C TYR A 3 -2.69 -9.42 18.67
N LEU A 4 -3.93 -8.95 18.55
CA LEU A 4 -4.24 -7.52 18.40
C LEU A 4 -3.76 -6.70 19.61
N LYS A 5 -3.93 -7.23 20.83
CA LYS A 5 -3.34 -6.63 22.05
C LYS A 5 -1.81 -6.65 22.03
N PHE A 6 -1.16 -7.66 21.46
CA PHE A 6 0.30 -7.70 21.34
C PHE A 6 0.83 -6.66 20.34
N ILE A 7 0.15 -6.51 19.19
CA ILE A 7 0.45 -5.48 18.19
C ILE A 7 0.29 -4.07 18.79
N PHE A 8 -0.79 -3.81 19.51
CA PHE A 8 -1.00 -2.51 20.17
C PHE A 8 -0.09 -2.29 21.40
N LYS A 9 0.25 -3.34 22.16
CA LYS A 9 1.11 -3.25 23.35
C LYS A 9 2.60 -3.11 23.00
N ARG A 10 3.04 -3.63 21.86
CA ARG A 10 4.41 -3.44 21.34
C ARG A 10 4.57 -2.13 20.56
N ASN A 11 3.50 -1.34 20.42
CA ASN A 11 3.48 -0.08 19.71
C ASN A 11 4.10 1.09 20.51
N ASN A 12 5.24 0.82 21.13
CA ASN A 12 6.01 1.75 21.93
C ASN A 12 7.23 2.29 21.16
N SER A 13 7.32 2.03 19.85
CA SER A 13 8.37 2.64 19.02
C SER A 13 8.14 4.15 18.98
N SER A 14 9.21 4.92 19.22
CA SER A 14 9.20 6.38 19.11
C SER A 14 8.71 6.82 17.72
N LEU A 15 9.06 6.04 16.69
CA LEU A 15 8.68 6.25 15.29
C LEU A 15 7.16 6.27 15.12
N TRP A 16 6.46 5.19 15.48
CA TRP A 16 5.02 5.13 15.25
C TRP A 16 4.29 6.23 16.00
N LYS A 17 4.69 6.54 17.24
CA LYS A 17 4.07 7.63 18.01
C LYS A 17 4.21 8.98 17.32
N SER A 18 5.36 9.26 16.72
CA SER A 18 5.66 10.50 15.98
C SER A 18 4.85 10.67 14.69
N LEU A 19 4.37 9.57 14.09
CA LEU A 19 3.61 9.63 12.85
C LEU A 19 2.27 10.39 13.04
N PRO A 20 1.87 11.24 12.08
CA PRO A 20 0.54 11.84 12.02
C PRO A 20 -0.58 10.79 12.08
N LEU A 21 -1.71 11.18 12.67
CA LEU A 21 -2.87 10.29 12.84
C LEU A 21 -3.38 9.74 11.50
N TYR A 22 -3.38 10.56 10.44
CA TYR A 22 -3.84 10.14 9.12
C TYR A 22 -2.95 9.04 8.52
N ILE A 23 -1.62 9.10 8.72
CA ILE A 23 -0.69 8.06 8.24
C ILE A 23 -0.90 6.76 9.01
N LYS A 24 -1.15 6.84 10.32
CA LYS A 24 -1.47 5.67 11.15
C LYS A 24 -2.75 4.99 10.67
N ALA A 25 -3.80 5.77 10.43
CA ALA A 25 -5.08 5.27 9.92
C ALA A 25 -4.91 4.64 8.54
N PHE A 26 -4.15 5.28 7.65
CA PHE A 26 -3.85 4.80 6.31
C PHE A 26 -3.04 3.49 6.31
N ALA A 27 -2.02 3.39 7.16
CA ALA A 27 -1.26 2.15 7.33
C ALA A 27 -2.13 1.00 7.89
N LEU A 28 -2.99 1.28 8.86
CA LEU A 28 -3.92 0.27 9.39
C LEU A 28 -4.94 -0.18 8.34
N TYR A 29 -5.45 0.75 7.53
CA TYR A 29 -6.34 0.45 6.41
C TYR A 29 -5.70 -0.57 5.44
N PHE A 30 -4.46 -0.33 5.02
CA PHE A 30 -3.72 -1.25 4.17
C PHE A 30 -3.41 -2.58 4.83
N ILE A 31 -3.01 -2.60 6.10
CA ILE A 31 -2.80 -3.87 6.82
C ILE A 31 -4.06 -4.73 6.78
N VAL A 32 -5.23 -4.15 7.02
CA VAL A 32 -6.47 -4.93 7.09
C VAL A 32 -6.90 -5.38 5.69
N LEU A 33 -6.96 -4.45 4.74
CA LEU A 33 -7.51 -4.74 3.42
C LEU A 33 -6.55 -5.55 2.55
N ASP A 34 -5.26 -5.19 2.52
CA ASP A 34 -4.30 -5.87 1.67
C ASP A 34 -4.04 -7.29 2.19
N LEU A 35 -3.96 -7.48 3.51
CA LEU A 35 -3.83 -8.81 4.09
C LEU A 35 -5.08 -9.66 3.84
N ALA A 36 -6.28 -9.09 4.00
CA ALA A 36 -7.52 -9.80 3.68
C ALA A 36 -7.58 -10.19 2.20
N PHE A 37 -7.16 -9.28 1.31
CA PHE A 37 -7.07 -9.55 -0.11
C PHE A 37 -6.06 -10.67 -0.42
N LEU A 38 -4.87 -10.65 0.18
CA LEU A 38 -3.86 -11.70 -0.02
C LEU A 38 -4.35 -13.08 0.45
N ILE A 39 -5.01 -13.14 1.61
CA ILE A 39 -5.61 -14.38 2.11
C ILE A 39 -6.69 -14.87 1.15
N TYR A 40 -7.56 -13.97 0.67
CA TYR A 40 -8.60 -14.31 -0.29
C TYR A 40 -7.99 -14.77 -1.63
N ALA A 41 -6.95 -14.11 -2.13
CA ALA A 41 -6.27 -14.45 -3.37
C ALA A 41 -5.64 -15.84 -3.30
N VAL A 42 -4.95 -16.16 -2.20
CA VAL A 42 -4.40 -17.49 -1.96
C VAL A 42 -5.53 -18.53 -1.91
N GLY A 43 -6.58 -18.28 -1.13
CA GLY A 43 -7.73 -19.18 -1.07
C GLY A 43 -8.40 -19.40 -2.42
N SER A 44 -8.48 -18.35 -3.26
CA SER A 44 -9.03 -18.41 -4.60
C SER A 44 -8.18 -19.26 -5.54
N VAL A 45 -6.85 -19.23 -5.42
CA VAL A 45 -5.94 -20.05 -6.23
C VAL A 45 -6.04 -21.52 -5.87
N TYR A 46 -6.21 -21.84 -4.58
CA TYR A 46 -6.36 -23.22 -4.10
C TYR A 46 -7.81 -23.74 -4.14
N GLY A 47 -8.76 -22.97 -4.67
CA GLY A 47 -10.17 -23.38 -4.77
C GLY A 47 -10.91 -23.45 -3.43
N LEU A 48 -10.39 -22.82 -2.38
CA LEU A 48 -11.00 -22.75 -1.05
C LEU A 48 -12.08 -21.67 -0.94
N VAL A 49 -12.01 -20.64 -1.80
CA VAL A 49 -13.02 -19.58 -1.93
C VAL A 49 -13.33 -19.30 -3.42
N PRO A 50 -14.45 -18.64 -3.75
CA PRO A 50 -14.79 -18.33 -5.14
C PRO A 50 -13.71 -17.53 -5.86
N ALA A 51 -13.52 -17.84 -7.14
CA ALA A 51 -12.56 -17.15 -7.99
C ALA A 51 -12.75 -15.63 -7.95
N ILE A 52 -11.65 -14.88 -7.76
CA ILE A 52 -11.71 -13.42 -7.83
C ILE A 52 -12.09 -13.01 -9.25
N LYS A 53 -13.18 -12.25 -9.37
CA LYS A 53 -13.70 -11.77 -10.66
C LYS A 53 -13.17 -10.40 -11.05
N TYR A 54 -12.75 -9.60 -10.08
CA TYR A 54 -12.28 -8.24 -10.32
C TYR A 54 -11.27 -7.84 -9.24
N ILE A 55 -10.13 -7.32 -9.68
CA ILE A 55 -9.09 -6.79 -8.80
C ILE A 55 -8.73 -5.41 -9.34
N THR A 56 -8.65 -4.44 -8.43
CA THR A 56 -8.23 -3.08 -8.77
C THR A 56 -7.25 -2.55 -7.75
N ILE A 57 -6.22 -1.83 -8.19
CA ILE A 57 -5.34 -1.01 -7.34
C ILE A 57 -4.74 0.10 -8.19
N TYR A 58 -4.70 1.34 -7.68
CA TYR A 58 -4.15 2.49 -8.42
C TYR A 58 -4.72 2.67 -9.83
N GLY A 59 -5.99 2.32 -10.06
CA GLY A 59 -6.64 2.37 -11.38
C GLY A 59 -6.26 1.23 -12.34
N LEU A 60 -5.30 0.38 -12.01
CA LEU A 60 -5.07 -0.87 -12.72
C LEU A 60 -6.17 -1.85 -12.37
N TYR A 61 -6.70 -2.57 -13.37
CA TYR A 61 -7.69 -3.61 -13.14
C TYR A 61 -7.37 -4.90 -13.90
N THR A 62 -7.81 -6.03 -13.35
CA THR A 62 -7.80 -7.33 -14.04
C THR A 62 -8.93 -8.21 -13.52
N THR A 63 -9.35 -9.17 -14.35
CA THR A 63 -10.31 -10.22 -14.01
C THR A 63 -9.64 -11.56 -13.69
N SER A 64 -8.31 -11.63 -13.80
CA SER A 64 -7.55 -12.87 -13.59
C SER A 64 -6.30 -12.65 -12.73
N LEU A 65 -6.22 -13.35 -11.60
CA LEU A 65 -5.06 -13.37 -10.70
C LEU A 65 -3.79 -13.90 -11.40
N CYS A 66 -3.93 -14.95 -12.20
CA CYS A 66 -2.81 -15.65 -12.84
C CYS A 66 -2.39 -15.02 -14.19
N SER A 67 -2.85 -13.81 -14.48
CA SER A 67 -2.39 -13.03 -15.63
C SER A 67 -1.15 -12.20 -15.28
N GLY A 68 -0.38 -11.76 -16.27
CA GLY A 68 0.77 -10.86 -16.03
C GLY A 68 0.39 -9.61 -15.23
N TYR A 69 -0.73 -8.96 -15.57
CA TYR A 69 -1.27 -7.83 -14.82
C TYR A 69 -1.76 -8.21 -13.42
N GLY A 70 -2.35 -9.40 -13.26
CA GLY A 70 -2.75 -9.94 -11.95
C GLY A 70 -1.57 -10.15 -11.00
N LEU A 71 -0.45 -10.66 -11.52
CA LEU A 71 0.77 -10.81 -10.73
C LEU A 71 1.37 -9.46 -10.34
N ILE A 72 1.35 -8.46 -11.23
CA ILE A 72 1.77 -7.09 -10.90
C ILE A 72 0.92 -6.52 -9.78
N ILE A 73 -0.42 -6.61 -9.90
CA ILE A 73 -1.35 -6.12 -8.89
C ILE A 73 -1.16 -6.85 -7.55
N LEU A 74 -1.00 -8.18 -7.56
CA LEU A 74 -0.73 -8.97 -6.37
C LEU A 74 0.58 -8.56 -5.69
N THR A 75 1.60 -8.25 -6.49
CA THR A 75 2.89 -7.75 -6.00
C THR A 75 2.72 -6.38 -5.33
N LEU A 76 1.91 -5.48 -5.88
CA LEU A 76 1.62 -4.17 -5.29
C LEU A 76 0.89 -4.30 -3.95
N TYR A 77 -0.15 -5.14 -3.87
CA TYR A 77 -0.83 -5.46 -2.61
C TYR A 77 0.13 -6.05 -1.56
N SER A 78 1.00 -6.97 -1.98
CA SER A 78 2.01 -7.57 -1.10
C SER A 78 3.01 -6.54 -0.58
N PHE A 79 3.51 -5.68 -1.48
CA PHE A 79 4.45 -4.63 -1.12
C PHE A 79 3.85 -3.64 -0.13
N LYS A 80 2.62 -3.16 -0.39
CA LYS A 80 1.90 -2.28 0.55
C LYS A 80 1.73 -2.90 1.92
N ALA A 81 1.28 -4.15 2.00
CA ALA A 81 1.10 -4.85 3.26
C ALA A 81 2.42 -4.89 4.06
N ILE A 82 3.54 -5.14 3.38
CA ILE A 82 4.89 -5.12 3.98
C ILE A 82 5.25 -3.71 4.48
N VAL A 83 5.04 -2.67 3.67
CA VAL A 83 5.32 -1.27 4.05
C VAL A 83 4.49 -0.85 5.25
N ALA A 84 3.18 -1.17 5.25
CA ALA A 84 2.27 -0.83 6.33
C ALA A 84 2.62 -1.57 7.63
N CYS A 85 3.03 -2.84 7.55
CA CYS A 85 3.58 -3.57 8.68
C CYS A 85 4.91 -2.98 9.17
N SER A 86 5.78 -2.55 8.26
CA SER A 86 7.05 -1.89 8.59
C SER A 86 6.82 -0.60 9.37
N LEU A 87 5.85 0.21 8.92
CA LEU A 87 5.37 1.41 9.61
C LEU A 87 4.90 1.09 11.02
N LEU A 88 4.01 0.11 11.17
CA LEU A 88 3.48 -0.32 12.46
C LEU A 88 4.55 -0.80 13.43
N LEU A 89 5.57 -1.51 12.92
CA LEU A 89 6.69 -2.02 13.70
C LEU A 89 7.78 -0.97 13.96
N GLY A 90 7.74 0.18 13.28
CA GLY A 90 8.73 1.24 13.41
C GLY A 90 10.14 0.81 13.01
N LYS A 91 10.28 0.05 11.90
CA LYS A 91 11.61 -0.37 11.41
C LYS A 91 12.42 0.84 10.92
N LYS A 92 13.76 0.72 10.89
CA LYS A 92 14.67 1.80 10.47
C LYS A 92 14.43 2.28 9.04
N ASP A 93 14.11 1.36 8.14
CA ASP A 93 13.92 1.67 6.70
C ASP A 93 12.49 2.09 6.35
N THR A 94 11.65 2.35 7.36
CA THR A 94 10.22 2.64 7.19
C THR A 94 9.95 3.85 6.29
N TYR A 95 10.71 4.93 6.45
CA TYR A 95 10.52 6.15 5.65
C TYR A 95 10.93 5.93 4.19
N LEU A 96 11.97 5.15 3.94
CA LEU A 96 12.41 4.79 2.58
C LEU A 96 11.35 3.93 1.90
N LEU A 97 10.91 2.86 2.56
CA LEU A 97 9.88 1.97 2.04
C LEU A 97 8.55 2.70 1.81
N GLY A 98 8.16 3.57 2.73
CA GLY A 98 6.96 4.40 2.58
C GLY A 98 7.04 5.38 1.42
N PHE A 99 8.20 6.02 1.23
CA PHE A 99 8.42 6.91 0.08
C PHE A 99 8.37 6.14 -1.26
N ILE A 100 8.94 4.93 -1.31
CA ILE A 100 8.87 4.07 -2.50
C ILE A 100 7.42 3.66 -2.79
N ASP A 101 6.65 3.24 -1.78
CA ASP A 101 5.22 2.89 -1.94
C ASP A 101 4.40 4.07 -2.46
N GLY A 102 4.55 5.23 -1.85
CA GLY A 102 3.88 6.46 -2.29
C GLY A 102 4.24 6.83 -3.73
N SER A 103 5.52 6.71 -4.08
CA SER A 103 5.99 7.04 -5.44
C SER A 103 5.47 6.04 -6.48
N LEU A 104 5.51 4.73 -6.18
CA LEU A 104 4.97 3.70 -7.06
C LEU A 104 3.46 3.88 -7.26
N GLY A 105 2.71 4.19 -6.20
CA GLY A 105 1.27 4.44 -6.33
C GLY A 105 0.94 5.63 -7.21
N ILE A 106 1.69 6.73 -7.09
CA ILE A 106 1.54 7.89 -7.97
C ILE A 106 1.88 7.52 -9.43
N ILE A 107 2.96 6.75 -9.65
CA ILE A 107 3.39 6.33 -10.99
C ILE A 107 2.34 5.42 -11.64
N PHE A 108 1.88 4.37 -10.94
CA PHE A 108 0.89 3.44 -11.48
C PHE A 108 -0.46 4.11 -11.69
N TRP A 109 -0.88 5.00 -10.80
CA TRP A 109 -2.09 5.79 -10.99
C TRP A 109 -1.98 6.72 -12.20
N SER A 110 -0.84 7.41 -12.36
CA SER A 110 -0.60 8.27 -13.51
C SER A 110 -0.58 7.47 -14.80
N TYR A 111 0.08 6.30 -14.80
CA TYR A 111 0.07 5.36 -15.92
C TYR A 111 -1.37 4.93 -16.27
N ALA A 112 -2.14 4.49 -15.26
CA ALA A 112 -3.50 4.00 -15.46
C ALA A 112 -4.50 5.09 -15.85
N THR A 113 -4.26 6.36 -15.50
CA THR A 113 -5.19 7.48 -15.78
C THR A 113 -4.81 8.28 -17.02
N LEU A 114 -3.52 8.48 -17.28
CA LEU A 114 -3.03 9.33 -18.39
C LEU A 114 -2.80 8.55 -19.69
N LEU A 115 -2.46 7.26 -19.64
CA LEU A 115 -2.32 6.46 -20.86
C LEU A 115 -3.62 6.04 -21.55
N PRO A 116 -4.77 5.82 -20.88
CA PRO A 116 -6.04 5.61 -21.58
C PRO A 116 -6.42 6.79 -22.49
N ILE A 117 -5.94 8.00 -22.18
CA ILE A 117 -6.09 9.19 -23.05
C ILE A 117 -5.36 8.98 -24.40
N PHE A 118 -4.38 8.08 -24.46
CA PHE A 118 -3.59 7.75 -25.65
C PHE A 118 -3.75 6.29 -26.15
N ALA A 119 -4.47 5.42 -25.43
CA ALA A 119 -4.63 4.01 -25.75
C ALA A 119 -6.05 3.52 -25.43
N GLU A 120 -6.80 3.15 -26.47
CA GLU A 120 -8.21 2.74 -26.46
C GLU A 120 -8.54 1.47 -25.65
N HIS A 121 -7.60 0.92 -24.88
CA HIS A 121 -7.71 -0.41 -24.24
C HIS A 121 -7.87 -0.38 -22.72
N PHE A 122 -7.87 0.80 -22.09
CA PHE A 122 -7.99 0.92 -20.63
C PHE A 122 -9.36 1.49 -20.21
N ASN A 123 -10.44 0.84 -20.65
CA ASN A 123 -11.82 1.14 -20.21
C ASN A 123 -12.13 0.51 -18.83
N GLY A 124 -11.28 0.78 -17.83
CA GLY A 124 -11.67 0.57 -16.43
C GLY A 124 -12.62 1.68 -16.00
N PRO A 125 -13.55 1.46 -15.05
CA PRO A 125 -14.32 2.57 -14.49
C PRO A 125 -13.33 3.60 -13.96
N HIS A 126 -13.44 4.85 -14.43
CA HIS A 126 -12.67 6.00 -13.95
C HIS A 126 -13.09 6.32 -12.51
N ILE A 127 -12.78 5.41 -11.59
CA ILE A 127 -12.92 5.62 -10.17
C ILE A 127 -11.78 6.55 -9.83
N LEU A 128 -12.09 7.85 -9.81
CA LEU A 128 -11.28 8.87 -9.15
C LEU A 128 -10.93 8.31 -7.78
N SER A 129 -9.75 7.73 -7.70
CA SER A 129 -9.37 6.90 -6.57
C SER A 129 -9.03 7.90 -5.48
N PHE A 130 -9.93 8.09 -4.51
CA PHE A 130 -9.68 8.89 -3.29
C PHE A 130 -8.31 8.56 -2.66
N GLU A 131 -7.80 7.36 -2.94
CA GLU A 131 -6.44 6.92 -2.69
C GLU A 131 -5.36 7.93 -3.12
N ILE A 132 -5.44 8.56 -4.31
CA ILE A 132 -4.41 9.50 -4.79
C ILE A 132 -4.34 10.78 -3.95
N LEU A 133 -5.50 11.26 -3.48
CA LEU A 133 -5.62 12.47 -2.67
C LEU A 133 -4.94 12.30 -1.31
N LEU A 134 -4.90 11.07 -0.79
CA LEU A 134 -4.18 10.71 0.43
C LEU A 134 -2.72 10.32 0.14
N LEU A 135 -2.41 9.80 -1.05
CA LEU A 135 -1.07 9.36 -1.41
C LEU A 135 -0.07 10.49 -1.59
N ILE A 136 -0.48 11.62 -2.18
CA ILE A 136 0.39 12.79 -2.37
C ILE A 136 0.92 13.34 -1.03
N PRO A 137 0.07 13.72 -0.06
CA PRO A 137 0.56 14.22 1.23
C PRO A 137 1.30 13.15 2.03
N TYR A 138 0.94 11.86 1.87
CA TYR A 138 1.70 10.74 2.42
C TYR A 138 3.13 10.69 1.86
N ASN A 139 3.29 10.78 0.53
CA ASN A 139 4.59 10.67 -0.12
C ASN A 139 5.51 11.86 0.24
N ILE A 140 4.94 13.08 0.29
CA ILE A 140 5.66 14.28 0.73
C ILE A 140 6.17 14.11 2.17
N TYR A 141 5.33 13.62 3.09
CA TYR A 141 5.71 13.41 4.48
C TYR A 141 6.82 12.36 4.62
N MET A 142 6.70 11.23 3.90
CA MET A 142 7.71 10.16 3.94
C MET A 142 9.03 10.64 3.36
N GLY A 143 9.02 11.36 2.24
CA GLY A 143 10.22 11.93 1.63
C GLY A 143 10.89 12.94 2.56
N LYS A 144 10.15 13.90 3.11
CA LYS A 144 10.70 14.87 4.07
C LYS A 144 11.32 14.19 5.30
N SER A 145 10.64 13.20 5.85
CA SER A 145 11.14 12.42 6.99
C SER A 145 12.39 11.61 6.63
N LEU A 146 12.46 11.04 5.42
CA LEU A 146 13.62 10.32 4.92
C LEU A 146 14.84 11.24 4.81
N PHE A 147 14.70 12.41 4.18
CA PHE A 147 15.78 13.39 4.05
C PHE A 147 16.29 13.89 5.40
N ASN A 148 15.38 14.20 6.32
CA ASN A 148 15.74 14.66 7.66
C ASN A 148 16.53 13.59 8.45
N ASN A 149 16.15 12.31 8.31
CA ASN A 149 16.88 11.21 8.95
C ASN A 149 18.26 10.97 8.33
N ALA A 150 18.39 11.14 7.01
CA ALA A 150 19.69 11.04 6.33
C ALA A 150 20.67 12.13 6.78
N GLN A 151 20.19 13.33 7.11
CA GLN A 151 21.00 14.44 7.59
C GLN A 151 21.33 14.37 9.09
N ASN A 152 20.53 13.66 9.89
CA ASN A 152 20.74 13.51 11.34
C ASN A 152 20.47 12.06 11.79
N PRO A 153 21.43 11.13 11.63
CA PRO A 153 21.23 9.71 11.95
C PRO A 153 21.08 9.41 13.47
N LYS A 154 20.98 10.44 14.34
CA LYS A 154 21.06 10.31 15.80
C LYS A 154 19.74 10.04 16.54
N THR A 155 18.68 9.55 15.89
CA THR A 155 17.39 9.34 16.58
C THR A 155 16.77 7.97 16.36
N PHE A 156 17.43 6.90 16.83
CA PHE A 156 16.77 5.65 17.27
C PHE A 156 17.52 5.00 18.43
#